data_AF-A0A930B001-F1
#
_entry.id   AF-A0A930B001-F1
#
_cell.length_a   1.000
_cell.length_b   1.000
_cell.length_c   1.000
_cell.angle_alpha   90.00
_cell.angle_beta   90.00
_cell.angle_gamma   90.00
#
_symmetry.space_group_name_H-M   'P 1'
#
loop_
_entity.id
_entity.type
_entity.pdbx_description
1 polymer ?
#
loop_
_entity_poly.entity_id
_entity_poly.type
_entity_poly.pdbx_seq_one_letter_code
_entity_poly.pdbx_strand_id
1 'polypeptide(L)'
;QTNTYHLKRIGKLLFWISMPASMIMTAVQVLFAVRYGYEALRSGSTGAILGSLGIFNRLSIFYTPSLILLWILNTNKKKTQIIYELLMIVHIIAYLVIGQRTIGLGLAGTLMLMKMNNAKKMKFSTTLIIIFLGVGLMGLSNYLANARLAGGGDVGGSRSIMSGVINFIGSCGWSCFPLMVVVGASPESMPFTNGLSYLASIMGFFPSFADPSGLLRTITDSVNEGWLTTYTKATFGIGYSLTAEAYHNFAWFGVIAIFFIGVIVALILNCTKEKLSPFRYYVQMSMTYALFTLPRRGIYDLFNYLFYFVFVFWLLRKISIAIDAKKPVTV
;
A
#
# COMPACT_ATOMS: atom_id res chain seq x y z
N GLN A 1 -13.72 -28.16 -7.08
CA GLN A 1 -13.32 -28.12 -5.64
C GLN A 1 -11.81 -28.17 -5.42
N THR A 2 -11.03 -28.81 -6.31
CA THR A 2 -9.55 -28.86 -6.26
C THR A 2 -8.87 -27.48 -6.35
N ASN A 3 -9.39 -26.57 -7.18
CA ASN A 3 -8.74 -25.27 -7.40
C ASN A 3 -8.76 -24.33 -6.17
N THR A 4 -9.87 -24.30 -5.43
CA THR A 4 -9.99 -23.49 -4.20
C THR A 4 -9.19 -24.06 -3.04
N TYR A 5 -8.95 -25.37 -3.02
CA TYR A 5 -8.10 -26.03 -2.02
C TYR A 5 -6.65 -25.51 -2.08
N HIS A 6 -6.02 -25.52 -3.26
CA HIS A 6 -4.64 -25.03 -3.41
C HIS A 6 -4.51 -23.55 -3.05
N LEU A 7 -5.47 -22.73 -3.50
CA LEU A 7 -5.52 -21.30 -3.14
C LEU A 7 -5.59 -21.10 -1.63
N LYS A 8 -6.41 -21.89 -0.93
CA LYS A 8 -6.54 -21.82 0.53
C LYS A 8 -5.27 -22.27 1.25
N ARG A 9 -4.61 -23.31 0.74
CA ARG A 9 -3.32 -23.80 1.26
C ARG A 9 -2.25 -22.72 1.18
N ILE A 10 -2.13 -22.04 0.04
CA ILE A 10 -1.15 -20.97 -0.17
C ILE A 10 -1.49 -19.73 0.64
N GLY A 11 -2.76 -19.34 0.68
CA GLY A 11 -3.21 -18.23 1.52
C GLY A 11 -2.85 -18.45 2.98
N LYS A 12 -3.04 -19.67 3.51
CA LYS A 12 -2.64 -20.03 4.88
C LYS A 12 -1.12 -20.02 5.07
N LEU A 13 -0.38 -20.60 4.15
CA LEU A 13 1.09 -20.65 4.21
C LEU A 13 1.68 -19.24 4.28
N LEU A 14 1.30 -18.38 3.33
CA LEU A 14 1.78 -17.00 3.27
C LEU A 14 1.30 -16.18 4.48
N PHE A 15 0.06 -16.39 4.93
CA PHE A 15 -0.45 -15.73 6.13
C PHE A 15 0.38 -16.07 7.37
N TRP A 16 0.65 -17.36 7.64
CA TRP A 16 1.38 -17.77 8.83
C TRP A 16 2.86 -17.38 8.80
N ILE A 17 3.48 -17.34 7.62
CA ILE A 17 4.86 -16.86 7.48
C ILE A 17 4.94 -15.33 7.65
N SER A 18 3.99 -14.60 7.07
CA SER A 18 4.01 -13.13 7.07
C SER A 18 3.42 -12.49 8.31
N MET A 19 2.53 -13.18 9.04
CA MET A 19 1.87 -12.62 10.22
C MET A 19 2.86 -12.22 11.32
N PRO A 20 3.79 -13.08 11.79
CA PRO A 20 4.76 -12.68 12.81
C PRO A 20 5.61 -11.49 12.35
N ALA A 21 6.09 -11.53 11.10
CA ALA A 21 6.87 -10.45 10.52
C ALA A 21 6.10 -9.12 10.48
N SER A 22 4.84 -9.15 10.04
CA SER A 22 3.96 -7.97 10.01
C SER A 22 3.67 -7.43 11.40
N MET A 23 3.40 -8.30 12.39
CA MET A 23 3.15 -7.88 13.76
C MET A 23 4.38 -7.21 14.38
N ILE A 24 5.57 -7.80 14.21
CA ILE A 24 6.83 -7.22 14.68
C ILE A 24 7.07 -5.85 14.04
N MET A 25 7.00 -5.77 12.70
CA MET A 25 7.22 -4.52 11.98
C MET A 25 6.23 -3.43 12.39
N THR A 26 4.94 -3.78 12.48
CA THR A 26 3.89 -2.83 12.85
C THR A 26 4.05 -2.38 14.31
N ALA A 27 4.37 -3.29 15.23
CA ALA A 27 4.58 -2.94 16.64
C ALA A 27 5.77 -2.01 16.83
N VAL A 28 6.89 -2.30 16.16
CA VAL A 28 8.09 -1.44 16.17
C VAL A 28 7.78 -0.07 15.60
N GLN A 29 7.07 0.00 14.46
CA GLN A 29 6.65 1.26 13.86
C GLN A 29 5.69 2.05 14.75
N VAL A 30 4.72 1.40 15.41
CA VAL A 30 3.82 2.06 16.37
C VAL A 30 4.63 2.63 17.54
N LEU A 31 5.52 1.84 18.13
CA LEU A 31 6.33 2.26 19.29
C LEU A 31 7.16 3.50 18.93
N PHE A 32 7.85 3.47 17.80
CA PHE A 32 8.65 4.61 17.36
C PHE A 32 7.79 5.81 16.93
N ALA A 33 6.69 5.61 16.21
CA ALA A 33 5.80 6.69 15.80
C ALA A 33 5.11 7.39 16.97
N VAL A 34 4.76 6.62 18.02
CA VAL A 34 4.18 7.18 19.24
C VAL A 34 5.23 7.97 20.03
N ARG A 35 6.46 7.47 20.12
CA ARG A 35 7.52 8.08 20.94
C ARG A 35 8.25 9.25 20.29
N TYR A 36 8.49 9.17 18.98
CA TYR A 36 9.34 10.11 18.24
C TYR A 36 8.63 10.77 17.06
N GLY A 37 7.36 10.44 16.82
CA GLY A 37 6.60 10.92 15.66
C GLY A 37 6.87 10.11 14.40
N TYR A 38 6.03 10.32 13.38
CA TYR A 38 6.11 9.60 12.10
C TYR A 38 7.42 9.88 11.35
N GLU A 39 7.95 11.10 11.44
CA GLU A 39 9.18 11.51 10.75
C GLU A 39 10.40 10.68 11.19
N ALA A 40 10.45 10.30 12.47
CA ALA A 40 11.52 9.48 13.02
C ALA A 40 11.59 8.07 12.39
N LEU A 41 10.51 7.58 11.78
CA LEU A 41 10.55 6.29 11.05
C LEU A 41 11.41 6.37 9.78
N ARG A 42 11.76 7.57 9.32
CA ARG A 42 12.43 7.80 8.03
C ARG A 42 13.80 8.46 8.17
N SER A 43 14.20 8.85 9.37
CA SER A 43 15.46 9.56 9.63
C SER A 43 16.19 9.04 10.87
N GLY A 44 17.50 9.27 10.93
CA GLY A 44 18.33 8.95 12.09
C GLY A 44 18.46 7.46 12.41
N SER A 45 18.78 7.16 13.68
CA SER A 45 19.03 5.81 14.18
C SER A 45 17.81 4.88 14.09
N THR A 46 16.60 5.44 14.19
CA THR A 46 15.35 4.68 14.08
C THR A 46 15.12 4.15 12.67
N GLY A 47 15.42 4.95 11.63
CA GLY A 47 15.40 4.49 10.24
C GLY A 47 16.39 3.35 9.99
N ALA A 48 17.58 3.42 10.58
CA ALA A 48 18.59 2.36 10.48
C ALA A 48 18.15 1.05 11.16
N ILE A 49 17.48 1.12 12.31
CA ILE A 49 16.91 -0.05 12.99
C ILE A 49 15.79 -0.68 12.14
N LEU A 50 14.94 0.13 11.52
CA LEU A 50 13.92 -0.40 10.60
C LEU A 50 14.56 -1.03 9.35
N GLY A 51 15.66 -0.45 8.86
CA GLY A 51 16.45 -1.00 7.76
C GLY A 51 17.09 -2.35 8.10
N SER A 52 17.59 -2.54 9.32
CA SER A 52 18.19 -3.80 9.76
C SER A 52 17.15 -4.93 9.91
N LEU A 53 15.87 -4.59 10.10
CA LEU A 53 14.74 -5.53 10.06
C LEU A 53 14.27 -5.86 8.62
N GLY A 54 15.10 -5.63 7.60
CA GLY A 54 14.75 -5.74 6.19
C GLY A 54 14.08 -7.06 5.80
N ILE A 55 14.47 -8.20 6.39
CA ILE A 55 13.83 -9.50 6.13
C ILE A 55 12.36 -9.54 6.59
N PHE A 56 12.06 -8.96 7.76
CA PHE A 56 10.70 -8.89 8.28
C PHE A 56 9.85 -7.94 7.43
N ASN A 57 10.44 -6.83 6.95
CA ASN A 57 9.77 -5.92 6.04
C ASN A 57 9.42 -6.59 4.69
N ARG A 58 10.29 -7.47 4.18
CA ARG A 58 10.00 -8.22 2.94
C ARG A 58 8.95 -9.30 3.15
N LEU A 59 8.97 -10.00 4.29
CA LEU A 59 7.95 -11.02 4.58
C LEU A 59 6.58 -10.41 4.89
N SER A 60 6.53 -9.24 5.52
CA SER A 60 5.28 -8.57 5.89
C SER A 60 4.44 -8.16 4.68
N ILE A 61 5.04 -7.99 3.50
CA ILE A 61 4.34 -7.62 2.26
C ILE A 61 3.22 -8.60 1.89
N PHE A 62 3.36 -9.87 2.28
CA PHE A 62 2.36 -10.92 1.99
C PHE A 62 1.19 -10.93 2.99
N TYR A 63 1.26 -10.16 4.07
CA TYR A 63 0.27 -10.20 5.14
C TYR A 63 -1.12 -9.72 4.66
N THR A 64 -1.20 -8.49 4.16
CA THR A 64 -2.47 -7.92 3.67
C THR A 64 -3.09 -8.74 2.52
N PRO A 65 -2.37 -9.10 1.43
CA PRO A 65 -2.95 -9.91 0.37
C PRO A 65 -3.37 -11.30 0.86
N SER A 66 -2.63 -11.93 1.79
CA SER A 66 -3.05 -13.23 2.33
C SER A 66 -4.34 -13.14 3.16
N LEU A 67 -4.54 -12.06 3.93
CA LEU A 67 -5.80 -11.77 4.62
C LEU A 67 -6.97 -11.60 3.65
N ILE A 68 -6.78 -10.82 2.58
CA ILE A 68 -7.80 -10.61 1.53
C ILE A 68 -8.19 -11.95 0.90
N LEU A 69 -7.20 -12.77 0.52
CA LEU A 69 -7.44 -14.08 -0.08
C LEU A 69 -8.20 -15.02 0.88
N LEU A 70 -7.74 -15.12 2.13
CA LEU A 70 -8.35 -16.00 3.13
C LEU A 70 -9.77 -15.56 3.49
N TRP A 71 -10.04 -14.26 3.51
CA TRP A 71 -11.40 -13.75 3.67
C TRP A 71 -12.31 -14.19 2.52
N ILE A 72 -11.85 -14.03 1.27
CA ILE A 72 -12.61 -14.40 0.05
C ILE A 72 -12.89 -15.91 0.01
N LEU A 73 -11.93 -16.75 0.41
CA LEU A 73 -12.09 -18.21 0.38
C LEU A 73 -12.92 -18.78 1.55
N ASN A 74 -13.29 -17.96 2.53
CA ASN A 74 -14.07 -18.38 3.70
C ASN A 74 -15.42 -17.64 3.81
N THR A 75 -16.00 -17.17 2.70
CA THR A 75 -17.31 -16.49 2.67
C THR A 75 -18.44 -17.30 3.30
N ASN A 76 -18.38 -18.63 3.24
CA ASN A 76 -19.41 -19.50 3.82
C ASN A 76 -19.20 -19.76 5.32
N LYS A 77 -18.08 -19.29 5.92
CA LYS A 77 -17.72 -19.52 7.33
C LYS A 77 -17.66 -18.20 8.08
N LYS A 78 -18.83 -17.69 8.48
CA LYS A 78 -18.99 -16.37 9.13
C LYS A 78 -18.03 -16.14 10.31
N LYS A 79 -17.85 -17.12 11.20
CA LYS A 79 -16.92 -17.02 12.35
C LYS A 79 -15.47 -16.79 11.89
N THR A 80 -15.00 -17.55 10.90
CA THR A 80 -13.64 -17.41 10.35
C THR A 80 -13.46 -16.10 9.60
N GLN A 81 -14.50 -15.65 8.90
CA GLN A 81 -14.50 -14.37 8.19
C GLN A 81 -14.36 -13.19 9.16
N ILE A 82 -15.08 -13.21 10.29
CA ILE A 82 -14.98 -12.20 11.36
C ILE A 82 -13.55 -12.11 11.91
N ILE A 83 -12.86 -13.23 12.07
CA ILE A 83 -11.46 -13.23 12.56
C ILE A 83 -10.56 -12.45 11.59
N TYR A 84 -10.65 -12.71 10.28
CA TYR A 84 -9.85 -11.96 9.30
C TYR A 84 -10.24 -10.48 9.22
N GLU A 85 -11.51 -10.15 9.44
CA GLU A 85 -11.98 -8.76 9.54
C GLU A 85 -11.38 -8.03 10.73
N LEU A 86 -11.39 -8.66 11.91
CA LEU A 86 -10.78 -8.10 13.11
C LEU A 86 -9.28 -7.88 12.91
N LEU A 87 -8.57 -8.82 12.29
CA LEU A 87 -7.15 -8.66 11.97
C LEU A 87 -6.90 -7.48 11.02
N MET A 88 -7.72 -7.32 9.97
CA MET A 88 -7.65 -6.17 9.08
C MET A 88 -7.94 -4.86 9.82
N ILE A 89 -8.95 -4.81 10.70
CA ILE A 89 -9.31 -3.62 11.50
C ILE A 89 -8.17 -3.23 12.45
N VAL A 90 -7.58 -4.18 13.17
CA VAL A 90 -6.42 -3.94 14.04
C VAL A 90 -5.27 -3.34 13.22
N HIS A 91 -5.01 -3.87 12.03
CA HIS A 91 -3.95 -3.37 11.16
C HIS A 91 -4.24 -1.97 10.60
N ILE A 92 -5.50 -1.68 10.24
CA ILE A 92 -5.95 -0.34 9.85
C ILE A 92 -5.68 0.66 10.98
N ILE A 93 -6.13 0.35 12.20
CA ILE A 93 -5.94 1.22 13.37
C ILE A 93 -4.45 1.45 13.62
N ALA A 94 -3.63 0.40 13.56
CA ALA A 94 -2.19 0.52 13.76
C ALA A 94 -1.55 1.48 12.74
N TYR A 95 -1.87 1.36 11.44
CA TYR A 95 -1.35 2.30 10.44
C TYR A 95 -1.84 3.74 10.61
N LEU A 96 -3.07 3.93 11.08
CA LEU A 96 -3.58 5.27 11.40
C LEU A 96 -2.84 5.88 12.60
N VAL A 97 -2.51 5.07 13.62
CA VAL A 97 -1.70 5.49 14.78
C VAL A 97 -0.26 5.83 14.38
N ILE A 98 0.31 5.04 13.47
CA ILE A 98 1.65 5.29 12.89
C ILE A 98 1.66 6.63 12.11
N GLY A 99 0.53 7.02 11.52
CA GLY A 99 0.43 8.16 10.62
C GLY A 99 0.51 7.79 9.13
N GLN A 100 0.55 6.49 8.80
CA GLN A 100 0.49 5.97 7.43
C GLN A 100 -0.96 5.89 6.92
N ARG A 101 -1.58 7.08 6.79
CA ARG A 101 -3.01 7.23 6.45
C ARG A 101 -3.39 6.54 5.15
N THR A 102 -2.57 6.67 4.11
CA THR A 102 -2.81 6.09 2.80
C THR A 102 -2.96 4.57 2.86
N ILE A 103 -2.12 3.89 3.64
CA ILE A 103 -2.14 2.42 3.78
C ILE A 103 -3.35 1.97 4.60
N GLY A 104 -3.59 2.63 5.74
CA GLY A 104 -4.75 2.33 6.61
C GLY A 104 -6.09 2.54 5.89
N LEU A 105 -6.25 3.68 5.20
CA LEU A 105 -7.48 4.00 4.46
C LEU A 105 -7.65 3.11 3.23
N GLY A 106 -6.57 2.76 2.53
CA GLY A 106 -6.64 1.83 1.40
C GLY A 106 -7.17 0.46 1.81
N LEU A 107 -6.72 -0.07 2.96
CA LEU A 107 -7.21 -1.34 3.49
C LEU A 107 -8.65 -1.22 3.97
N ALA A 108 -9.02 -0.11 4.62
CA ALA A 108 -10.40 0.15 5.03
C ALA A 108 -11.37 0.22 3.85
N GLY A 109 -11.00 0.96 2.79
CA GLY A 109 -11.78 1.05 1.55
C GLY A 109 -11.93 -0.30 0.86
N THR A 110 -10.86 -1.10 0.84
CA THR A 110 -10.89 -2.46 0.28
C THR A 110 -11.83 -3.37 1.08
N LEU A 111 -11.74 -3.35 2.41
CA LEU A 111 -12.63 -4.13 3.29
C LEU A 111 -14.11 -3.73 3.10
N MET A 112 -14.38 -2.43 2.97
CA MET A 112 -15.71 -1.91 2.70
C MET A 112 -16.25 -2.42 1.36
N LEU A 113 -15.45 -2.36 0.28
CA LEU A 113 -15.84 -2.87 -1.03
C LEU A 113 -16.08 -4.40 -1.00
N MET A 114 -15.23 -5.15 -0.30
CA MET A 114 -15.40 -6.59 -0.12
C MET A 114 -16.74 -6.93 0.56
N LYS A 115 -17.13 -6.15 1.58
CA LYS A 115 -18.43 -6.26 2.26
C LYS A 115 -19.59 -5.84 1.35
N MET A 116 -19.46 -4.71 0.64
CA MET A 116 -20.50 -4.20 -0.28
C MET A 116 -20.80 -5.20 -1.40
N ASN A 117 -19.77 -5.81 -1.98
CA ASN A 117 -19.91 -6.85 -3.01
C ASN A 117 -20.50 -8.17 -2.47
N ASN A 118 -20.52 -8.36 -1.15
CA ASN A 118 -21.13 -9.52 -0.50
C ASN A 118 -22.51 -9.23 0.11
N ALA A 119 -22.84 -7.96 0.33
CA ALA A 119 -24.10 -7.54 0.92
C ALA A 119 -25.11 -7.17 -0.18
N LYS A 120 -26.41 -7.40 0.08
CA LYS A 120 -27.46 -6.68 -0.67
C LYS A 120 -27.26 -5.18 -0.44
N LYS A 121 -27.49 -4.36 -1.47
CA LYS A 121 -27.30 -2.88 -1.52
C LYS A 121 -27.20 -2.27 -0.12
N MET A 122 -25.99 -1.84 0.26
CA MET A 122 -25.81 -1.08 1.50
C MET A 122 -26.63 0.20 1.44
N LYS A 123 -27.32 0.52 2.54
CA LYS A 123 -28.05 1.79 2.65
C LYS A 123 -27.06 2.94 2.61
N PHE A 124 -27.40 3.99 1.87
CA PHE A 124 -26.58 5.21 1.74
C PHE A 124 -26.20 5.81 3.11
N SER A 125 -27.09 5.67 4.11
CA SER A 125 -26.83 6.08 5.49
C SER A 125 -25.63 5.37 6.14
N THR A 126 -25.42 4.08 5.87
CA THR A 126 -24.25 3.34 6.39
C THR A 126 -22.96 3.80 5.73
N THR A 127 -22.99 4.13 4.44
CA THR A 127 -21.86 4.73 3.71
C THR A 127 -21.49 6.09 4.30
N LEU A 128 -22.48 6.96 4.56
CA LEU A 128 -22.25 8.26 5.20
C LEU A 128 -21.64 8.13 6.59
N ILE A 129 -22.11 7.17 7.40
CA ILE A 129 -21.54 6.90 8.73
C ILE A 129 -20.07 6.47 8.62
N ILE A 130 -19.71 5.62 7.65
CA ILE A 130 -18.33 5.19 7.44
C ILE A 130 -17.45 6.38 7.01
N ILE A 131 -17.95 7.25 6.11
CA ILE A 131 -17.23 8.47 5.71
C ILE A 131 -17.01 9.37 6.92
N PHE A 132 -18.04 9.59 7.74
CA PHE A 132 -17.97 10.44 8.93
C PHE A 132 -16.99 9.87 9.97
N LEU A 133 -17.03 8.56 10.23
CA LEU A 133 -16.07 7.86 11.11
C LEU A 133 -14.64 7.94 10.57
N GLY A 134 -14.46 7.79 9.25
CA GLY A 134 -13.17 7.96 8.60
C GLY A 134 -12.60 9.37 8.83
N VAL A 135 -13.40 10.41 8.52
CA VAL A 135 -13.03 11.81 8.75
C VAL A 135 -12.76 12.09 10.24
N GLY A 136 -13.57 11.53 11.14
CA GLY A 136 -13.39 11.66 12.59
C GLY A 136 -12.07 11.05 13.10
N LEU A 137 -11.77 9.81 12.70
CA LEU A 137 -10.49 9.14 13.02
C LEU A 137 -9.29 9.91 12.45
N MET A 138 -9.45 10.55 11.29
CA MET A 138 -8.42 11.38 10.67
C MET A 138 -8.20 12.70 11.40
N GLY A 139 -9.28 13.37 11.84
CA GLY A 139 -9.20 14.55 12.70
C GLY A 139 -8.49 14.22 14.02
N LEU A 140 -8.81 13.07 14.62
CA LEU A 140 -8.14 12.59 15.83
C LEU A 140 -6.64 12.31 15.60
N SER A 141 -6.28 11.68 14.48
CA SER A 141 -4.86 11.44 14.13
C SER A 141 -4.09 12.76 13.97
N ASN A 142 -4.69 13.79 13.37
CA ASN A 142 -4.09 15.12 13.22
C ASN A 142 -3.93 15.82 14.58
N TYR A 143 -4.97 15.76 15.43
CA TYR A 143 -4.92 16.27 16.80
C TYR A 143 -3.79 15.62 17.61
N LEU A 144 -3.69 14.28 17.57
CA LEU A 144 -2.64 13.53 18.26
C LEU A 144 -1.24 13.89 17.75
N ALA A 145 -1.07 14.12 16.45
CA ALA A 145 0.22 14.56 15.89
C ALA A 145 0.60 15.97 16.41
N ASN A 146 -0.34 16.90 16.43
CA ASN A 146 -0.10 18.27 16.89
C ASN A 146 0.10 18.36 18.41
N ALA A 147 -0.57 17.51 19.19
CA ALA A 147 -0.38 17.42 20.64
C ALA A 147 1.03 16.91 21.01
N ARG A 148 1.64 16.07 20.17
CA ARG A 148 3.01 15.57 20.36
C ARG A 148 4.07 16.63 20.07
N LEU A 149 3.87 17.44 19.04
CA LEU A 149 4.80 18.52 18.66
C LEU A 149 4.84 19.67 19.69
N ALA A 150 3.77 19.84 20.47
CA ALA A 150 3.65 20.91 21.48
C ALA A 150 4.39 20.61 22.81
N GLY A 151 5.07 19.47 22.95
CA GLY A 151 5.98 19.23 24.09
C GLY A 151 5.35 19.38 25.48
N GLY A 152 4.04 19.11 25.64
CA GLY A 152 3.35 19.22 26.93
C GLY A 152 3.19 20.64 27.49
N GLY A 153 3.62 21.68 26.77
CA GLY A 153 3.50 23.07 27.16
C GLY A 153 2.41 23.77 26.35
N ASP A 154 1.36 24.19 27.05
CA ASP A 154 0.30 25.08 26.60
C ASP A 154 -0.66 24.55 25.50
N VAL A 155 -1.69 23.82 25.96
CA VAL A 155 -2.91 23.50 25.20
C VAL A 155 -3.89 24.69 25.27
N GLY A 156 -3.39 25.93 25.30
CA GLY A 156 -4.17 27.16 25.53
C GLY A 156 -4.75 27.83 24.28
N GLY A 157 -4.43 27.36 23.08
CA GLY A 157 -5.08 27.86 21.86
C GLY A 157 -6.30 27.01 21.53
N SER A 158 -7.51 27.61 21.54
CA SER A 158 -8.76 27.01 21.07
C SER A 158 -8.60 26.34 19.69
N ARG A 159 -8.19 25.07 19.68
CA ARG A 159 -8.05 24.26 18.47
C ARG A 159 -9.36 23.53 18.25
N SER A 160 -10.32 24.28 17.71
CA SER A 160 -11.61 23.76 17.26
C SER A 160 -11.41 22.53 16.37
N ILE A 161 -12.32 21.54 16.46
CA ILE A 161 -12.43 20.42 15.50
C ILE A 161 -12.38 20.92 14.05
N MET A 162 -12.90 22.12 13.80
CA MET A 162 -12.86 22.80 12.51
C MET A 162 -11.42 23.08 12.01
N SER A 163 -10.48 23.45 12.89
CA SER A 163 -9.08 23.66 12.48
C SER A 163 -8.41 22.34 12.11
N GLY A 164 -8.76 21.23 12.78
CA GLY A 164 -8.37 19.89 12.38
C GLY A 164 -8.89 19.49 11.00
N VAL A 165 -10.14 19.86 10.67
CA VAL A 165 -10.75 19.63 9.35
C VAL A 165 -10.11 20.51 8.27
N ILE A 166 -9.84 21.79 8.55
CA ILE A 166 -9.17 22.70 7.60
C ILE A 166 -7.74 22.23 7.31
N ASN A 167 -6.98 21.87 8.34
CA ASN A 167 -5.64 21.28 8.18
C ASN A 167 -5.69 19.97 7.40
N PHE A 168 -6.77 19.18 7.56
CA PHE A 168 -6.98 17.97 6.76
C PHE A 168 -7.22 18.29 5.28
N ILE A 169 -8.13 19.22 4.95
CA ILE A 169 -8.39 19.63 3.57
C ILE A 169 -7.10 20.17 2.94
N GLY A 170 -6.34 20.98 3.67
CA GLY A 170 -5.01 21.44 3.25
C GLY A 170 -4.03 20.28 3.01
N SER A 171 -4.07 19.24 3.85
CA SER A 171 -3.23 18.04 3.69
C SER A 171 -3.58 17.17 2.48
N CYS A 172 -4.80 17.26 1.93
CA CYS A 172 -5.17 16.59 0.69
C CYS A 172 -4.45 17.22 -0.53
N GLY A 173 -4.25 18.54 -0.52
CA GLY A 173 -3.53 19.28 -1.56
C GLY A 173 -2.03 18.95 -1.64
N TRP A 174 -1.44 18.42 -0.57
CA TRP A 174 -0.02 18.00 -0.55
C TRP A 174 0.31 16.90 -1.55
N SER A 175 -0.67 16.16 -2.08
CA SER A 175 -0.42 15.17 -3.14
C SER A 175 -0.05 15.81 -4.49
N CYS A 176 -0.37 17.09 -4.70
CA CYS A 176 0.03 17.85 -5.89
C CYS A 176 1.43 18.47 -5.76
N PHE A 177 1.97 18.55 -4.53
CA PHE A 177 3.28 19.15 -4.26
C PHE A 177 4.43 18.47 -5.03
N PRO A 178 4.53 17.13 -5.12
CA PRO A 178 5.58 16.49 -5.91
C PRO A 178 5.58 16.94 -7.38
N LEU A 179 4.39 17.05 -7.98
CA LEU A 179 4.24 17.51 -9.36
C LEU A 179 4.73 18.95 -9.53
N MET A 180 4.32 19.87 -8.63
CA MET A 180 4.75 21.26 -8.70
C MET A 180 6.27 21.41 -8.61
N VAL A 181 6.92 20.65 -7.72
CA VAL A 181 8.38 20.66 -7.57
C VAL A 181 9.06 20.13 -8.83
N VAL A 182 8.60 19.01 -9.37
CA VAL A 182 9.18 18.42 -10.60
C VAL A 182 9.02 19.37 -11.79
N VAL A 183 7.85 20.01 -11.95
CA VAL A 183 7.60 20.99 -13.01
C VAL A 183 8.51 22.21 -12.87
N GLY A 184 8.70 22.72 -11.65
CA GLY A 184 9.58 23.86 -11.40
C GLY A 184 11.07 23.55 -11.51
N ALA A 185 11.48 22.30 -11.28
CA ALA A 185 12.88 21.89 -11.36
C ALA A 185 13.29 21.41 -12.77
N SER A 186 12.36 20.91 -13.58
CA SER A 186 12.66 20.33 -14.90
C SER A 186 12.41 21.35 -16.03
N PRO A 187 13.32 21.48 -17.02
CA PRO A 187 14.52 20.66 -17.25
C PRO A 187 15.81 21.22 -16.62
N GLU A 188 15.80 22.46 -16.12
CA GLU A 188 17.03 23.20 -15.79
C GLU A 188 17.83 22.58 -14.65
N SER A 189 17.19 22.35 -13.50
CA SER A 189 17.82 21.70 -12.34
C SER A 189 17.82 20.18 -12.46
N MET A 190 16.93 19.62 -13.29
CA MET A 190 16.76 18.19 -13.47
C MET A 190 16.37 17.82 -14.90
N PRO A 191 17.23 17.07 -15.62
CA PRO A 191 16.91 16.63 -16.97
C PRO A 191 15.79 15.58 -16.97
N PHE A 192 15.04 15.53 -18.06
CA PHE A 192 14.03 14.49 -18.26
C PHE A 192 14.68 13.10 -18.40
N THR A 193 14.03 12.09 -17.83
CA THR A 193 14.53 10.70 -17.84
C THR A 193 14.02 9.87 -19.02
N ASN A 194 13.13 10.42 -19.86
CA ASN A 194 12.71 9.84 -21.14
C ASN A 194 12.24 8.37 -21.08
N GLY A 195 11.56 7.98 -19.99
CA GLY A 195 11.02 6.62 -19.80
C GLY A 195 11.94 5.68 -19.02
N LEU A 196 13.14 6.12 -18.63
CA LEU A 196 14.07 5.28 -17.86
C LEU A 196 13.46 4.83 -16.53
N SER A 197 12.69 5.67 -15.86
CA SER A 197 12.08 5.30 -14.57
C SER A 197 11.03 4.21 -14.74
N TYR A 198 10.30 4.19 -15.86
CA TYR A 198 9.32 3.17 -16.19
C TYR A 198 9.99 1.83 -16.52
N LEU A 199 11.06 1.87 -17.33
CA LEU A 199 11.84 0.68 -17.66
C LEU A 199 12.48 0.06 -16.41
N ALA A 200 13.12 0.89 -15.59
CA ALA A 200 13.73 0.46 -14.35
C ALA A 200 12.68 -0.04 -13.34
N SER A 201 11.48 0.54 -13.34
CA SER A 201 10.35 0.05 -12.54
C SER A 201 9.87 -1.34 -12.96
N ILE A 202 9.86 -1.63 -14.26
CA ILE A 202 9.60 -2.98 -14.77
C ILE A 202 10.72 -3.91 -14.31
N MET A 203 11.99 -3.54 -14.45
CA MET A 203 13.10 -4.43 -14.08
C MET A 203 13.21 -4.68 -12.56
N GLY A 204 12.65 -3.79 -11.76
CA GLY A 204 12.72 -3.83 -10.30
C GLY A 204 11.98 -4.98 -9.60
N PHE A 205 11.30 -5.86 -10.34
CA PHE A 205 10.70 -7.08 -9.76
C PHE A 205 11.75 -8.13 -9.39
N PHE A 206 12.95 -8.09 -9.97
CA PHE A 206 13.97 -9.09 -9.69
C PHE A 206 14.51 -8.90 -8.27
N PRO A 207 14.39 -9.92 -7.40
CA PRO A 207 14.93 -9.80 -6.06
C PRO A 207 16.44 -9.65 -6.12
N SER A 208 17.02 -8.86 -5.22
CA SER A 208 18.46 -8.55 -5.23
C SER A 208 19.38 -9.77 -5.12
N PHE A 209 18.89 -10.91 -4.62
CA PHE A 209 19.65 -12.17 -4.61
C PHE A 209 19.76 -12.82 -6.00
N ALA A 210 18.86 -12.49 -6.92
CA ALA A 210 18.88 -12.90 -8.32
C ALA A 210 19.63 -11.89 -9.21
N ASP A 211 20.25 -10.88 -8.62
CA ASP A 211 21.14 -9.91 -9.28
C ASP A 211 22.55 -9.94 -8.66
N PRO A 212 23.37 -10.98 -8.92
CA PRO A 212 24.75 -11.04 -8.42
C PRO A 212 25.63 -9.92 -8.97
N SER A 213 25.24 -9.35 -10.13
CA SER A 213 25.99 -8.29 -10.81
C SER A 213 25.77 -6.91 -10.19
N GLY A 214 24.71 -6.72 -9.40
CA GLY A 214 24.29 -5.43 -8.88
C GLY A 214 23.73 -4.47 -9.94
N LEU A 215 23.66 -4.88 -11.21
CA LEU A 215 23.21 -4.04 -12.33
C LEU A 215 21.74 -3.67 -12.20
N LEU A 216 20.88 -4.63 -11.82
CA LEU A 216 19.47 -4.35 -11.58
C LEU A 216 19.31 -3.40 -10.40
N ARG A 217 20.12 -3.58 -9.35
CA ARG A 217 20.14 -2.65 -8.21
C ARG A 217 20.52 -1.23 -8.63
N THR A 218 21.59 -1.05 -9.41
CA THR A 218 22.01 0.25 -9.94
C THR A 218 20.93 0.89 -10.82
N ILE A 219 20.25 0.10 -11.65
CA ILE A 219 19.14 0.56 -12.49
C ILE A 219 17.94 0.97 -11.61
N THR A 220 17.57 0.19 -10.60
CA THR A 220 16.46 0.54 -9.70
C THR A 220 16.74 1.71 -8.77
N ASP A 221 18.00 1.88 -8.35
CA ASP A 221 18.44 3.00 -7.52
C ASP A 221 18.35 4.34 -8.29
N SER A 222 18.35 4.31 -9.63
CA SER A 222 18.10 5.47 -10.49
C SER A 222 16.63 5.96 -10.47
N VAL A 223 15.70 5.15 -9.95
CA VAL A 223 14.26 5.46 -9.83
C VAL A 223 13.90 6.03 -8.46
N ASN A 224 14.89 6.23 -7.60
CA ASN A 224 14.67 6.41 -6.18
C ASN A 224 13.96 7.73 -5.85
N GLU A 225 12.70 7.63 -5.44
CA GLU A 225 11.84 8.72 -4.94
C GLU A 225 12.49 9.60 -3.85
N GLY A 226 13.51 9.07 -3.18
CA GLY A 226 14.29 9.78 -2.17
C GLY A 226 14.91 11.07 -2.68
N TRP A 227 15.22 11.17 -3.98
CA TRP A 227 15.83 12.37 -4.55
C TRP A 227 14.96 13.61 -4.35
N LEU A 228 13.63 13.48 -4.47
CA LEU A 228 12.72 14.62 -4.34
C LEU A 228 12.73 15.17 -2.91
N THR A 229 12.82 14.26 -1.94
CA THR A 229 12.95 14.61 -0.52
C THR A 229 14.28 15.30 -0.24
N THR A 230 15.36 14.85 -0.87
CA THR A 230 16.69 15.48 -0.80
C THR A 230 16.69 16.88 -1.43
N TYR A 231 16.08 17.03 -2.62
CA TYR A 231 16.04 18.28 -3.36
C TYR A 231 15.30 19.39 -2.61
N THR A 232 14.12 19.06 -2.06
CA THR A 232 13.32 20.03 -1.29
C THR A 232 13.83 20.21 0.15
N LYS A 233 14.84 19.45 0.58
CA LYS A 233 15.34 19.39 1.96
C LYS A 233 14.22 19.13 2.98
N ALA A 234 13.24 18.31 2.60
CA ALA A 234 12.10 18.05 3.47
C ALA A 234 12.48 17.08 4.58
N THR A 235 12.00 17.34 5.81
CA THR A 235 12.20 16.47 6.98
C THR A 235 11.29 15.23 6.96
N PHE A 236 10.34 15.19 6.03
CA PHE A 236 9.41 14.10 5.81
C PHE A 236 9.48 13.60 4.37
N GLY A 237 9.23 12.30 4.16
CA GLY A 237 9.20 11.71 2.82
C GLY A 237 8.00 12.23 2.02
N ILE A 238 8.28 13.07 1.02
CA ILE A 238 7.26 13.74 0.18
C ILE A 238 6.45 12.72 -0.65
N GLY A 239 7.11 11.64 -1.08
CA GLY A 239 6.59 10.67 -2.05
C GLY A 239 6.68 11.20 -3.48
N TYR A 240 6.60 10.33 -4.48
CA TYR A 240 6.92 10.73 -5.85
C TYR A 240 5.70 11.01 -6.74
N SER A 241 4.56 10.35 -6.49
CA SER A 241 3.30 10.45 -7.26
C SER A 241 3.44 10.12 -8.76
N LEU A 242 2.49 9.33 -9.29
CA LEU A 242 2.51 8.91 -10.70
C LEU A 242 2.53 10.09 -11.69
N THR A 243 1.83 11.19 -11.38
CA THR A 243 1.76 12.35 -12.27
C THR A 243 3.07 13.12 -12.33
N ALA A 244 3.77 13.27 -11.22
CA ALA A 244 5.09 13.90 -11.22
C ALA A 244 6.11 13.02 -11.94
N GLU A 245 6.07 11.70 -11.74
CA GLU A 245 6.92 10.76 -12.48
C GLU A 245 6.66 10.81 -13.99
N ALA A 246 5.38 10.86 -14.41
CA ALA A 246 5.02 11.00 -15.81
C ALA A 246 5.55 12.29 -16.43
N TYR A 247 5.47 13.42 -15.70
CA TYR A 247 6.05 14.69 -16.15
C TYR A 247 7.57 14.64 -16.20
N HIS A 248 8.22 14.02 -15.22
CA HIS A 248 9.68 13.88 -15.19
C HIS A 248 10.22 13.03 -16.36
N ASN A 249 9.44 12.08 -16.87
CA ASN A 249 9.85 11.26 -18.01
C ASN A 249 9.51 11.91 -19.35
N PHE A 250 8.35 12.54 -19.48
CA PHE A 250 7.79 12.92 -20.78
C PHE A 250 7.27 14.36 -20.85
N ALA A 251 7.60 15.20 -19.86
CA ALA A 251 7.05 16.55 -19.72
C ALA A 251 5.51 16.56 -19.83
N TRP A 252 4.95 17.48 -20.59
CA TRP A 252 3.50 17.56 -20.84
C TRP A 252 2.93 16.33 -21.56
N PHE A 253 3.74 15.58 -22.33
CA PHE A 253 3.30 14.30 -22.91
C PHE A 253 3.08 13.20 -21.85
N GLY A 254 3.49 13.43 -20.58
CA GLY A 254 3.20 12.54 -19.46
C GLY A 254 1.71 12.26 -19.25
N VAL A 255 0.82 13.14 -19.71
CA VAL A 255 -0.64 12.91 -19.70
C VAL A 255 -1.01 11.63 -20.47
N ILE A 256 -0.30 11.34 -21.58
CA ILE A 256 -0.50 10.12 -22.36
C ILE A 256 -0.09 8.88 -21.54
N ALA A 257 1.04 8.95 -20.83
CA ALA A 257 1.49 7.87 -19.95
C ALA A 257 0.47 7.59 -18.83
N ILE A 258 -0.07 8.64 -18.21
CA ILE A 258 -1.13 8.52 -17.20
C ILE A 258 -2.40 7.91 -17.77
N PHE A 259 -2.80 8.28 -18.99
CA PHE A 259 -3.95 7.68 -19.67
C PHE A 259 -3.78 6.16 -19.82
N PHE A 260 -2.63 5.69 -20.30
CA PHE A 260 -2.37 4.25 -20.44
C PHE A 260 -2.35 3.52 -19.09
N ILE A 261 -1.76 4.12 -18.05
CA ILE A 261 -1.84 3.58 -16.68
C ILE A 261 -3.32 3.48 -16.26
N GLY A 262 -4.12 4.52 -16.48
CA GLY A 262 -5.55 4.54 -16.19
C GLY A 262 -6.32 3.42 -16.90
N VAL A 263 -6.01 3.15 -18.17
CA VAL A 263 -6.59 2.03 -18.93
C VAL A 263 -6.22 0.69 -18.29
N ILE A 264 -4.94 0.47 -17.93
CA ILE A 264 -4.51 -0.76 -17.25
C ILE A 264 -5.25 -0.94 -15.92
N VAL A 265 -5.35 0.13 -15.12
CA VAL A 265 -6.08 0.12 -13.86
C VAL A 265 -7.55 -0.21 -14.06
N ALA A 266 -8.20 0.40 -15.06
CA ALA A 266 -9.59 0.12 -15.40
C ALA A 266 -9.77 -1.35 -15.81
N LEU A 267 -8.87 -1.92 -16.61
CA LEU A 267 -8.91 -3.34 -17.00
C LEU A 267 -8.77 -4.28 -15.80
N ILE A 268 -7.91 -3.95 -14.83
CA ILE A 268 -7.75 -4.72 -13.59
C ILE A 268 -9.00 -4.65 -12.71
N LEU A 269 -9.64 -3.48 -12.64
CA LEU A 269 -10.79 -3.22 -11.77
C LEU A 269 -12.15 -3.55 -12.39
N ASN A 270 -12.26 -3.64 -13.72
CA ASN A 270 -13.51 -3.83 -14.45
C ASN A 270 -13.99 -5.30 -14.39
N CYS A 271 -14.41 -5.72 -13.20
CA CYS A 271 -14.78 -7.10 -12.94
C CYS A 271 -15.89 -7.16 -11.86
N THR A 272 -17.09 -7.64 -12.22
CA THR A 272 -18.19 -7.86 -11.25
C THR A 272 -18.06 -9.24 -10.60
N LYS A 273 -18.13 -9.31 -9.26
CA LYS A 273 -17.93 -10.53 -8.45
C LYS A 273 -18.66 -11.78 -8.98
N GLU A 274 -19.90 -11.64 -9.44
CA GLU A 274 -20.73 -12.77 -9.90
C GLU A 274 -20.16 -13.49 -11.14
N LYS A 275 -19.29 -12.83 -11.90
CA LYS A 275 -18.64 -13.38 -13.10
C LYS A 275 -17.20 -13.85 -12.86
N LEU A 276 -16.70 -13.78 -11.63
CA LEU A 276 -15.27 -13.98 -11.34
C LEU A 276 -14.97 -15.28 -10.61
N SER A 277 -13.85 -15.89 -11.00
CA SER A 277 -13.23 -16.93 -10.17
C SER A 277 -12.70 -16.34 -8.86
N PRO A 278 -12.61 -17.12 -7.76
CA PRO A 278 -12.11 -16.63 -6.48
C PRO A 278 -10.72 -15.98 -6.56
N PHE A 279 -9.86 -16.47 -7.45
CA PHE A 279 -8.53 -15.88 -7.66
C PHE A 279 -8.62 -14.53 -8.40
N ARG A 280 -9.48 -14.38 -9.41
CA ARG A 280 -9.66 -13.09 -10.08
C ARG A 280 -10.26 -12.04 -9.15
N TYR A 281 -11.22 -12.42 -8.32
CA TYR A 281 -11.77 -11.51 -7.30
C TYR A 281 -10.72 -11.11 -6.26
N TYR A 282 -9.86 -12.05 -5.86
CA TYR A 282 -8.69 -11.76 -5.01
C TYR A 282 -7.74 -10.75 -5.65
N VAL A 283 -7.37 -10.94 -6.92
CA VAL A 283 -6.51 -10.01 -7.67
C VAL A 283 -7.14 -8.63 -7.69
N GLN A 284 -8.44 -8.54 -8.02
CA GLN A 284 -9.16 -7.26 -8.04
C GLN A 284 -9.10 -6.55 -6.69
N MET A 285 -9.45 -7.22 -5.58
CA MET A 285 -9.46 -6.58 -4.25
C MET A 285 -8.06 -6.23 -3.75
N SER A 286 -7.05 -7.07 -4.04
CA SER A 286 -5.67 -6.80 -3.64
C SER A 286 -5.07 -5.64 -4.44
N MET A 287 -5.42 -5.55 -5.73
CA MET A 287 -5.05 -4.41 -6.56
C MET A 287 -5.82 -3.16 -6.15
N THR A 288 -7.10 -3.23 -5.78
CA THR A 288 -7.83 -2.08 -5.20
C THR A 288 -7.10 -1.52 -3.98
N TYR A 289 -6.64 -2.39 -3.07
CA TYR A 289 -5.81 -1.98 -1.94
C TYR A 289 -4.51 -1.27 -2.38
N ALA A 290 -3.78 -1.86 -3.32
CA ALA A 290 -2.56 -1.27 -3.87
C ALA A 290 -2.82 0.10 -4.53
N LEU A 291 -3.88 0.21 -5.33
CA LEU A 291 -4.26 1.43 -6.06
C LEU A 291 -4.63 2.58 -5.13
N PHE A 292 -5.26 2.31 -3.98
CA PHE A 292 -5.48 3.35 -2.97
C PHE A 292 -4.18 3.95 -2.43
N THR A 293 -3.05 3.26 -2.59
CA THR A 293 -1.74 3.75 -2.18
C THR A 293 -0.95 4.49 -3.25
N LEU A 294 -1.36 4.38 -4.51
CA LEU A 294 -0.62 4.95 -5.64
C LEU A 294 -0.57 6.47 -5.73
N PRO A 295 -1.55 7.27 -5.24
CA PRO A 295 -1.46 8.72 -5.36
C PRO A 295 -0.18 9.33 -4.74
N ARG A 296 0.49 8.63 -3.82
CA ARG A 296 1.74 9.05 -3.17
C ARG A 296 2.92 8.11 -3.44
N ARG A 297 2.84 7.32 -4.52
CA ARG A 297 3.86 6.35 -4.93
C ARG A 297 4.12 6.45 -6.44
N GLY A 298 5.29 6.01 -6.86
CA GLY A 298 5.67 5.88 -8.26
C GLY A 298 5.18 4.57 -8.88
N ILE A 299 5.49 4.41 -10.16
CA ILE A 299 5.11 3.25 -10.96
C ILE A 299 5.84 1.97 -10.50
N TYR A 300 7.03 2.10 -9.92
CA TYR A 300 7.77 1.02 -9.28
C TYR A 300 6.94 0.26 -8.23
N ASP A 301 6.21 0.97 -7.38
CA ASP A 301 5.35 0.35 -6.38
C ASP A 301 4.21 -0.45 -7.03
N LEU A 302 3.61 0.04 -8.12
CA LEU A 302 2.56 -0.68 -8.85
C LEU A 302 3.07 -2.03 -9.36
N PHE A 303 4.26 -2.06 -9.97
CA PHE A 303 4.87 -3.30 -10.45
C PHE A 303 5.24 -4.25 -9.31
N ASN A 304 5.73 -3.73 -8.18
CA ASN A 304 5.95 -4.53 -6.98
C ASN A 304 4.65 -5.16 -6.47
N TYR A 305 3.55 -4.41 -6.43
CA TYR A 305 2.25 -4.97 -6.05
C TYR A 305 1.78 -6.05 -7.01
N LEU A 306 1.90 -5.83 -8.32
CA LEU A 306 1.59 -6.87 -9.32
C LEU A 306 2.42 -8.13 -9.09
N PHE A 307 3.71 -7.97 -8.80
CA PHE A 307 4.59 -9.11 -8.54
C PHE A 307 4.21 -9.85 -7.24
N TYR A 308 4.25 -9.16 -6.11
CA TYR A 308 4.07 -9.79 -4.80
C TYR A 308 2.62 -10.22 -4.53
N PHE A 309 1.62 -9.48 -5.03
CA PHE A 309 0.21 -9.79 -4.77
C PHE A 309 -0.36 -10.71 -5.86
N VAL A 310 0.06 -10.60 -7.12
CA VAL A 310 -0.55 -11.38 -8.20
C VAL A 310 0.36 -12.52 -8.63
N PHE A 311 1.58 -12.21 -9.08
CA PHE A 311 2.47 -13.19 -9.68
C PHE A 311 2.90 -14.28 -8.67
N VAL A 312 3.33 -13.91 -7.46
CA VAL A 312 3.78 -14.88 -6.44
C VAL A 312 2.65 -15.84 -6.07
N PHE A 313 1.44 -15.33 -5.82
CA PHE A 313 0.28 -16.18 -5.49
C PHE A 313 -0.12 -17.09 -6.65
N TRP A 314 -0.05 -16.59 -7.90
CA TRP A 314 -0.29 -17.40 -9.10
C TRP A 314 0.76 -18.50 -9.26
N LEU A 315 2.04 -18.19 -9.10
CA LEU A 315 3.16 -19.12 -9.23
C LEU A 315 3.09 -20.22 -8.17
N LEU A 316 2.94 -19.84 -6.90
CA LEU A 316 2.80 -20.82 -5.81
C LEU A 316 1.58 -21.71 -6.02
N ARG A 317 0.49 -21.20 -6.61
CA ARG A 317 -0.70 -22.00 -6.97
C ARG A 317 -0.36 -23.04 -8.01
N LYS A 318 0.36 -22.66 -9.07
CA LYS A 318 0.81 -23.59 -10.11
C LYS A 318 1.73 -24.65 -9.54
N ILE A 319 2.68 -24.27 -8.69
CA ILE A 319 3.60 -25.20 -8.01
C ILE A 319 2.82 -26.16 -7.12
N SER A 320 1.87 -25.68 -6.29
CA SER A 320 1.08 -26.56 -5.42
C SER A 320 0.26 -27.59 -6.20
N ILE A 321 -0.31 -27.20 -7.36
CA ILE A 321 -1.04 -28.13 -8.22
C ILE A 321 -0.08 -29.18 -8.80
N ALA A 322 1.10 -28.75 -9.28
CA ALA A 322 2.09 -29.65 -9.87
C ALA A 322 2.65 -30.66 -8.85
N ILE A 323 2.85 -30.27 -7.60
CA ILE A 323 3.31 -31.16 -6.52
C ILE A 323 2.26 -32.24 -6.23
N ASP A 324 1.00 -31.85 -6.06
CA ASP A 324 -0.06 -32.81 -5.71
C ASP A 324 -0.42 -33.72 -6.91
N ALA A 325 -0.22 -33.27 -8.15
CA ALA A 325 -0.36 -34.10 -9.36
C ALA A 325 0.71 -35.19 -9.50
N LYS A 326 1.87 -35.02 -8.86
CA LYS A 326 2.98 -36.00 -8.87
C LYS A 326 2.92 -37.02 -7.74
N LYS A 327 1.99 -36.88 -6.78
CA LYS A 327 1.84 -37.88 -5.72
C LYS A 327 1.19 -39.13 -6.31
N PRO A 328 1.84 -40.31 -6.21
CA PRO A 328 1.20 -41.55 -6.64
C PRO A 328 -0.07 -41.76 -5.83
N VAL A 329 -1.14 -42.19 -6.51
CA VAL A 329 -2.37 -42.64 -5.85
C VAL A 329 -1.98 -43.86 -5.02
N THR A 330 -1.84 -43.69 -3.71
CA THR A 330 -1.81 -44.82 -2.78
C THR A 330 -3.19 -45.44 -2.81
N VAL A 331 -3.31 -46.55 -3.54
CA VAL A 331 -4.48 -47.43 -3.59
C VAL A 331 -4.64 -48.13 -2.26
#